data_AF-A0A1F8RUB1-F1
#
_entry.id   AF-A0A1F8RUB1-F1
#
_cell.length_a   1.000
_cell.length_b   1.000
_cell.length_c   1.000
_cell.angle_alpha   90.00
_cell.angle_beta   90.00
_cell.angle_gamma   90.00
#
_symmetry.space_group_name_H-M   'P 1'
#
loop_
_entity.id
_entity.type
_entity.pdbx_description
1 polymer ?
#
loop_
_entity_poly.entity_id
_entity_poly.type
_entity_poly.pdbx_seq_one_letter_code
_entity_poly.pdbx_strand_id
1 'polypeptide(L)'
;MVGDIKCYHCGHISGQVEGTRADRLVIHTFKPRPGYQGPLPQKGQRLRCERCQGPVYLEDLRPVPDELPSVLLPTSGKRSRSSRTKAA
;
A
#
# COMPACT_ATOMS: atom_id res chain seq x y z
N MET A 1 4.67 4.05 1.08
CA MET A 1 5.92 3.37 1.51
C MET A 1 5.56 2.05 2.15
N VAL A 2 6.40 1.03 2.01
CA VAL A 2 6.30 -0.26 2.71
C VAL A 2 7.55 -0.44 3.57
N GLY A 3 7.41 -0.97 4.78
CA GLY A 3 8.54 -1.41 5.60
C GLY A 3 8.26 -2.72 6.31
N ASP A 4 9.29 -3.54 6.51
CA ASP A 4 9.20 -4.81 7.22
C ASP A 4 9.31 -4.59 8.74
N ILE A 5 8.45 -5.24 9.52
CA ILE A 5 8.50 -5.17 10.99
C ILE A 5 9.42 -6.27 11.52
N LYS A 6 10.63 -5.90 11.92
CA LYS A 6 11.64 -6.81 12.45
C LYS A 6 11.86 -6.66 13.94
N CYS A 7 12.06 -7.78 14.62
CA CYS A 7 12.36 -7.79 16.05
C CYS A 7 13.83 -7.48 16.34
N TYR A 8 14.08 -6.59 17.31
CA TYR A 8 15.43 -6.31 17.81
C TYR A 8 16.09 -7.50 18.51
N HIS A 9 15.33 -8.40 19.12
CA HIS A 9 15.88 -9.47 19.95
C HIS A 9 16.12 -10.77 19.20
N CYS A 10 15.14 -11.20 18.39
CA CYS A 10 15.23 -12.49 17.70
C CYS A 10 15.36 -12.37 16.17
N GLY A 11 15.38 -11.15 15.62
CA GLY A 11 15.45 -10.91 14.17
C GLY A 11 14.20 -11.33 13.39
N HIS A 12 13.17 -11.84 14.05
CA HIS A 12 11.94 -12.32 13.41
C HIS A 12 11.15 -11.19 12.75
N ILE A 13 10.66 -11.44 11.53
CA ILE A 13 9.78 -10.52 10.80
C ILE A 13 8.33 -10.91 11.09
N SER A 14 7.56 -9.99 11.68
CA SER A 14 6.16 -10.25 12.06
C SER A 14 5.16 -9.89 10.94
N GLY A 15 5.58 -9.06 9.99
CA GLY A 15 4.75 -8.57 8.89
C GLY A 15 5.30 -7.28 8.33
N GLN A 16 4.44 -6.50 7.67
CA GLN A 16 4.77 -5.27 6.97
C GLN A 16 3.88 -4.12 7.45
N VAL A 17 4.33 -2.89 7.24
CA VAL A 17 3.49 -1.69 7.36
C VAL A 17 3.52 -0.92 6.06
N GLU A 18 2.36 -0.42 5.67
CA GLU A 18 2.22 0.45 4.50
C GLU A 18 1.81 1.85 4.95
N GLY A 19 2.44 2.92 4.49
CA GLY A 19 2.08 4.25 4.98
C GLY A 19 2.46 5.36 4.02
N THR A 20 1.79 6.51 4.17
CA THR A 20 2.20 7.73 3.47
C THR A 20 3.36 8.38 4.24
N ARG A 21 4.15 9.23 3.56
CA ARG A 21 5.28 9.96 4.18
C ARG A 21 4.82 10.96 5.25
N ALA A 22 3.59 11.44 5.15
CA ALA A 22 3.01 12.45 6.04
C ALA A 22 2.34 11.82 7.28
N ASP A 23 1.91 10.56 7.18
CA ASP A 23 1.39 9.85 8.34
C ASP A 23 2.53 9.49 9.27
N ARG A 24 2.42 9.86 10.55
CA ARG A 24 3.12 9.11 11.60
C ARG A 24 2.79 7.64 11.33
N LEU A 25 3.78 6.75 11.27
CA LEU A 25 3.58 5.31 11.06
C LEU A 25 2.73 4.76 12.23
N VAL A 26 1.42 4.93 12.13
CA VAL A 26 0.44 4.45 13.08
C VAL A 26 0.10 3.04 12.64
N ILE A 27 0.00 2.16 13.63
CA ILE A 27 -0.30 0.72 13.55
C ILE A 27 -1.44 0.32 12.60
N HIS A 28 -2.29 1.25 12.16
CA HIS A 28 -3.47 0.98 11.33
C HIS A 28 -3.19 0.34 9.97
N THR A 29 -1.94 0.27 9.55
CA THR A 29 -1.55 -0.32 8.27
C THR A 29 -0.62 -1.52 8.41
N PHE A 30 -0.58 -2.13 9.60
CA PHE A 30 0.12 -3.39 9.80
C PHE A 30 -0.56 -4.51 9.02
N LYS A 31 0.16 -5.08 8.06
CA LYS A 31 -0.17 -6.29 7.32
C LYS A 31 0.61 -7.45 7.92
N PRO A 32 -0.03 -8.36 8.68
CA PRO A 32 0.65 -9.51 9.25
C PRO A 32 1.16 -10.44 8.15
N ARG A 33 2.27 -11.13 8.40
CA ARG A 33 2.76 -12.17 7.48
C ARG A 33 1.81 -13.38 7.43
N PRO A 34 1.87 -14.21 6.37
CA PRO A 34 1.17 -15.48 6.36
C PRO A 34 1.53 -16.34 7.57
N GLY A 35 0.52 -16.85 8.28
CA GLY A 35 0.71 -17.67 9.48
C GLY A 35 1.04 -16.89 10.75
N TYR A 36 0.78 -15.58 10.78
CA TYR A 36 0.89 -14.76 11.99
C TYR A 36 -0.07 -15.27 13.08
N GLN A 37 0.44 -15.45 14.30
CA GLN A 37 -0.32 -16.00 15.43
C GLN A 37 -0.54 -15.00 16.57
N GLY A 38 0.04 -13.79 16.45
CA GLY A 38 -0.12 -12.76 17.47
C GLY A 38 -1.50 -12.10 17.43
N PRO A 39 -1.87 -11.36 18.50
CA PRO A 39 -3.00 -10.46 18.43
C PRO A 39 -2.73 -9.34 17.41
N LEU A 40 -3.78 -8.90 16.71
CA LEU A 40 -3.71 -7.68 15.91
C LEU A 40 -3.62 -6.49 16.87
N PRO A 41 -2.62 -5.61 16.71
CA PRO A 41 -2.44 -4.47 17.59
C PRO A 41 -3.57 -3.44 17.37
N GLN A 42 -4.09 -2.89 18.47
CA GLN A 42 -5.13 -1.86 18.42
C GLN A 42 -4.54 -0.44 18.25
N LYS A 43 -5.38 0.54 17.93
CA LYS A 43 -4.99 1.95 17.82
C LYS A 43 -4.30 2.42 19.10
N GLY A 44 -3.13 3.03 18.95
CA GLY A 44 -2.34 3.56 20.07
C GLY A 44 -1.56 2.52 20.88
N GLN A 45 -1.71 1.23 20.61
CA GLN A 45 -0.82 0.21 21.16
C GLN A 45 0.56 0.30 20.52
N ARG A 46 1.54 -0.43 21.06
CA ARG A 46 2.87 -0.59 20.45
C ARG A 46 2.95 -1.98 19.83
N LEU A 47 3.48 -2.08 18.62
CA LEU A 47 3.77 -3.37 18.00
C LEU A 47 4.87 -4.12 18.79
N ARG A 48 4.68 -5.43 18.90
CA ARG A 48 5.59 -6.38 19.54
C ARG A 48 5.82 -7.57 18.63
N CYS A 49 6.97 -8.21 18.78
CA CYS A 49 7.30 -9.41 18.02
C CYS A 49 6.33 -10.55 18.36
N GLU A 50 5.78 -11.22 17.34
CA GLU A 50 4.88 -12.35 17.58
C GLU A 50 5.55 -13.52 18.32
N ARG A 51 6.86 -13.73 18.12
CA ARG A 51 7.59 -14.87 18.69
C ARG A 51 8.03 -14.65 20.14
N CYS A 52 8.61 -13.50 20.44
CA CYS A 52 9.25 -13.24 21.73
C CYS A 52 8.68 -12.04 22.49
N GLN A 53 7.66 -11.37 21.94
CA GLN A 53 7.07 -10.14 22.51
C GLN A 53 8.06 -8.98 22.68
N GLY A 54 9.24 -9.08 22.07
CA GLY A 54 10.27 -8.04 22.10
C GLY A 54 9.91 -6.78 21.30
N PRO A 55 10.72 -5.71 21.44
CA PRO A 55 10.58 -4.50 20.65
C PRO A 55 10.90 -4.75 19.19
N VAL A 56 10.25 -3.99 18.31
CA VAL A 56 10.38 -4.09 16.86
C VAL A 56 10.77 -2.76 16.25
N TYR A 57 11.36 -2.81 15.07
CA TYR A 57 11.69 -1.66 14.23
C TYR A 57 11.24 -1.91 12.79
N LEU A 58 11.28 -0.84 12.01
CA LEU A 58 11.04 -0.89 10.57
C LEU A 58 12.38 -1.08 9.87
N GLU A 59 12.47 -2.15 9.10
CA GLU A 59 13.59 -2.44 8.19
C GLU A 59 13.13 -2.29 6.74
N ASP A 60 14.08 -2.07 5.84
CA ASP A 60 13.85 -2.05 4.38
C ASP A 60 12.69 -1.15 3.93
N LEU A 61 12.66 0.09 4.44
CA LEU A 61 11.68 1.08 4.02
C LEU A 61 11.83 1.39 2.53
N ARG A 62 10.81 1.03 1.76
CA ARG A 62 10.75 1.24 0.31
C ARG A 62 9.58 2.17 -0.05
N PRO A 63 9.74 3.07 -1.02
CA PRO A 63 8.61 3.75 -1.62
C PRO A 63 7.67 2.74 -2.30
N VAL A 64 6.37 2.96 -2.17
CA VAL A 64 5.39 2.27 -3.03
C VAL A 64 5.30 3.17 -4.28
N PRO A 65 5.52 2.65 -5.50
CA PRO A 65 5.28 3.43 -6.70
C PRO A 65 3.82 3.90 -6.70
N ASP A 66 3.58 5.20 -6.85
CA ASP A 66 2.25 5.69 -7.20
C ASP A 66 1.87 5.03 -8.52
N GLU A 67 0.83 4.20 -8.53
CA GLU A 67 0.30 3.68 -9.79
C GLU A 67 -0.10 4.90 -10.64
N LEU A 68 0.66 5.14 -11.70
CA LEU A 68 0.32 6.14 -12.69
C LEU A 68 -1.13 5.87 -13.14
N PRO A 69 -2.04 6.86 -13.08
CA PRO A 69 -3.42 6.64 -13.49
C PRO A 69 -3.42 6.11 -14.93
N SER A 70 -4.07 4.96 -15.12
CA SER A 70 -4.25 4.31 -16.41
C SER A 70 -4.57 5.34 -17.48
N VAL A 71 -3.69 5.42 -18.46
CA VAL A 71 -3.74 6.29 -19.63
C VAL A 71 -5.16 6.33 -20.19
N LEU A 72 -5.73 7.53 -20.27
CA LEU A 72 -6.95 7.82 -21.01
C LEU A 72 -6.77 7.33 -22.46
N LEU A 73 -7.42 6.22 -22.81
CA LEU A 73 -7.57 5.81 -24.21
C LEU A 73 -8.44 6.87 -24.92
N PRO A 74 -7.96 7.51 -26.00
CA PRO A 74 -8.80 8.41 -26.77
C PRO A 74 -9.91 7.58 -27.44
N THR A 75 -11.17 7.94 -27.16
CA THR A 75 -12.33 7.39 -27.85
C THR A 75 -12.30 7.84 -29.31
N SER A 76 -11.86 6.94 -30.19
CA SER A 76 -12.06 7.09 -31.64
C SER A 76 -13.56 6.98 -31.94
N GLY A 77 -14.22 8.12 -32.13
CA GLY A 77 -15.68 8.21 -32.28
C GLY A 77 -16.15 9.21 -33.33
N LYS A 78 -16.18 8.78 -34.60
CA LYS A 78 -17.00 9.24 -35.73
C LYS A 78 -16.97 10.73 -36.14
N ARG A 79 -16.20 11.02 -37.21
CA ARG A 79 -16.47 12.12 -38.16
C ARG A 79 -17.82 11.89 -38.85
N SER A 80 -18.86 12.66 -38.47
CA SER A 80 -20.08 12.78 -39.26
C SER A 80 -19.83 13.71 -40.45
N ARG A 81 -19.73 13.11 -41.64
CA ARG A 81 -19.72 13.80 -42.94
C ARG A 81 -21.19 14.10 -43.29
N SER A 82 -21.68 15.30 -42.99
CA SER A 82 -22.95 15.78 -43.56
C SER A 82 -22.66 16.36 -44.94
N SER A 83 -22.84 15.52 -45.96
CA SER A 83 -22.83 15.93 -47.36
C SER A 83 -24.07 16.73 -47.68
N ARG A 84 -23.87 18.04 -47.85
CA ARG A 84 -24.68 18.97 -48.62
C ARG A 84 -25.20 18.29 -49.90
N THR A 85 -26.50 18.05 -49.99
CA THR A 85 -27.19 17.75 -51.26
C THR A 85 -28.15 18.89 -51.57
N LYS A 86 -28.09 19.31 -52.84
CA LYS A 86 -28.78 20.42 -53.48
C LYS A 86 -29.68 19.80 -54.59
N ALA A 87 -30.72 20.53 -55.01
CA ALA A 87 -31.71 20.21 -56.06
C ALA A 87 -32.88 19.33 -55.57
N ALA A 88 -34.14 19.57 -55.94
CA ALA A 88 -34.68 20.25 -57.13
C ALA A 88 -35.74 21.31 -56.77
#